data_AF-A0A0W8DSI2-F1
#
_entry.id   AF-A0A0W8DSI2-F1
#
_cell.length_a   1.000
_cell.length_b   1.000
_cell.length_c   1.000
_cell.angle_alpha   90.00
_cell.angle_beta   90.00
_cell.angle_gamma   90.00
#
_symmetry.space_group_name_H-M   'P 1'
#
loop_
_entity.id
_entity.type
_entity.pdbx_description
1 polymer ?
#
loop_
_entity_poly.entity_id
_entity_poly.type
_entity_poly.pdbx_seq_one_letter_code
_entity_poly.pdbx_strand_id
1 'polypeptide(L)'
;MSALLLRWLNDELKLHRKVEVLERDASNGYIIAEVLHLQGLEPSSRVTRTRQLQQPRSITWSFWARNSRLWHSVPVNTRRAIMMENRAAVLQFLLQLKDFLGKLSKRRPESAKAKVIPSEQSTKAALAKSSRPPRDVEERFLVETTKKFHPKEIRFNKDIDMAVYLRKFQQTQWQAENERDNFNQQATMGKNANSATGYAAARAHLQEKAQFMRDWDMNIMKVEAHTKRDDLRLELTLEARRQIYKESKLAESQQDGAVGVVEFEKNMNRLGLASDRAEQPLRAIPASDTGALAHFHSLEKRVEGLDFRPSSNVKMMKELRKRRKAQLAAEKDRRMRRQKALADQKKVGD
;
A
#
# COMPACT_ATOMS: atom_id res chain seq x y z
N MET A 1 -23.26 -26.52 16.81
CA MET A 1 -22.88 -25.26 17.51
C MET A 1 -23.63 -24.05 16.97
N SER A 2 -23.59 -23.75 15.67
CA SER A 2 -24.30 -22.60 15.07
C SER A 2 -25.82 -22.60 15.31
N ALA A 3 -26.49 -23.75 15.17
CA ALA A 3 -27.94 -23.87 15.39
C ALA A 3 -28.39 -23.53 16.82
N LEU A 4 -27.57 -23.87 17.84
CA LEU A 4 -27.88 -23.54 19.24
C LEU A 4 -27.75 -22.04 19.52
N LEU A 5 -26.82 -21.36 18.86
CA LEU A 5 -26.65 -19.91 18.98
C LEU A 5 -27.75 -19.16 18.22
N LEU A 6 -28.18 -19.67 17.07
CA LEU A 6 -29.34 -19.12 16.35
C LEU A 6 -30.62 -19.23 17.19
N ARG A 7 -30.84 -20.39 17.82
CA ARG A 7 -31.96 -20.58 18.74
C ARG A 7 -31.90 -19.62 19.92
N TRP A 8 -30.71 -19.45 20.51
CA TRP A 8 -30.50 -18.50 21.61
C TRP A 8 -30.80 -17.05 21.19
N LEU A 9 -30.32 -16.61 20.03
CA LEU A 9 -30.53 -15.24 19.53
C LEU A 9 -31.99 -14.97 19.13
N ASN A 10 -32.64 -15.92 18.45
CA ASN A 10 -33.98 -15.73 17.91
C ASN A 10 -35.09 -16.06 18.92
N ASP A 11 -34.96 -17.17 19.67
CA ASP A 11 -36.04 -17.68 20.52
C ASP A 11 -35.92 -17.17 21.97
N GLU A 12 -34.71 -17.13 22.52
CA GLU A 12 -34.49 -16.72 23.92
C GLU A 12 -34.38 -15.20 24.07
N LEU A 13 -33.58 -14.54 23.22
CA LEU A 13 -33.35 -13.09 23.27
C LEU A 13 -34.41 -12.27 22.53
N LYS A 14 -35.20 -12.89 21.64
CA LYS A 14 -36.28 -12.26 20.85
C LYS A 14 -35.87 -10.94 20.19
N LEU A 15 -34.76 -10.97 19.44
CA LEU A 15 -34.29 -9.81 18.68
C LEU A 15 -35.36 -9.32 17.68
N HIS A 16 -35.41 -8.01 17.43
CA HIS A 16 -36.33 -7.39 16.47
C HIS A 16 -36.10 -7.89 15.04
N ARG A 17 -34.88 -8.32 14.70
CA ARG A 17 -34.56 -8.96 13.42
C ARG A 17 -34.17 -10.42 13.65
N LYS A 18 -34.82 -11.33 12.93
CA LYS A 18 -34.42 -12.74 12.90
C LYS A 18 -33.04 -12.88 12.26
N VAL A 19 -32.15 -13.58 12.94
CA VAL A 19 -30.81 -13.92 12.47
C VAL A 19 -30.91 -15.17 11.61
N GLU A 20 -30.49 -15.09 10.35
CA GLU A 20 -30.49 -16.23 9.42
C GLU A 20 -29.09 -16.81 9.27
N VAL A 21 -28.10 -15.94 9.08
CA VAL A 21 -26.70 -16.33 8.88
C VAL A 21 -25.83 -15.58 9.89
N LEU A 22 -25.36 -16.30 10.91
CA LEU A 22 -24.61 -15.76 12.03
C LEU A 22 -23.41 -14.91 11.58
N GLU A 23 -22.66 -15.38 10.60
CA GLU A 23 -21.43 -14.75 10.14
C GLU A 23 -21.71 -13.37 9.51
N ARG A 24 -22.70 -13.32 8.63
CA ARG A 24 -23.08 -12.11 7.88
C ARG A 24 -23.83 -11.10 8.75
N ASP A 25 -24.66 -11.60 9.65
CA ASP A 25 -25.51 -10.75 10.45
C ASP A 25 -24.76 -10.21 11.69
N ALA A 26 -23.81 -10.96 12.25
CA ALA A 26 -22.94 -10.48 13.32
C ALA A 26 -21.84 -9.52 12.84
N SER A 27 -21.36 -9.64 11.59
CA SER A 27 -20.26 -8.81 11.06
C SER A 27 -20.59 -7.31 10.98
N ASN A 28 -21.87 -6.97 10.84
CA ASN A 28 -22.35 -5.59 10.83
C ASN A 28 -22.43 -4.97 12.24
N GLY A 29 -22.24 -5.75 13.31
CA GLY A 29 -22.25 -5.28 14.70
C GLY A 29 -23.63 -4.93 15.26
N TYR A 30 -24.68 -4.93 14.44
CA TYR A 30 -26.03 -4.52 14.83
C TYR A 30 -26.72 -5.52 15.78
N ILE A 31 -26.58 -6.82 15.55
CA ILE A 31 -27.18 -7.82 16.45
C ILE A 31 -26.50 -7.78 17.81
N ILE A 32 -25.18 -7.66 17.81
CA ILE A 32 -24.37 -7.56 19.02
C ILE A 32 -24.78 -6.31 19.81
N ALA A 33 -25.06 -5.22 19.09
CA ALA A 33 -25.55 -3.99 19.66
C ALA A 33 -26.89 -4.16 20.40
N GLU A 34 -27.83 -4.79 19.70
CA GLU A 34 -29.17 -5.04 20.18
C GLU A 34 -29.17 -5.96 21.41
N VAL A 35 -28.34 -7.00 21.40
CA VAL A 35 -28.15 -7.90 22.55
C VAL A 35 -27.66 -7.14 23.79
N LEU A 36 -26.71 -6.22 23.63
CA LEU A 36 -26.19 -5.42 24.75
C LEU A 36 -27.21 -4.39 25.25
N HIS A 37 -28.01 -3.83 24.35
CA HIS A 37 -29.10 -2.91 24.71
C HIS A 37 -30.19 -3.62 25.51
N LEU A 38 -30.63 -4.81 25.08
CA LEU A 38 -31.64 -5.61 25.80
C LEU A 38 -31.19 -6.00 27.22
N GLN A 39 -29.88 -6.07 27.46
CA GLN A 39 -29.28 -6.43 28.75
C GLN A 39 -28.95 -5.21 29.63
N GLY A 40 -29.35 -4.00 29.22
CA GLY A 40 -29.16 -2.77 29.99
C GLY A 40 -27.71 -2.33 30.14
N LEU A 41 -26.80 -2.85 29.31
CA LEU A 41 -25.35 -2.57 29.38
C LEU A 41 -24.95 -1.31 28.59
N GLU A 42 -25.85 -0.72 27.79
CA GLU A 42 -25.63 0.56 27.12
C GLU A 42 -26.87 1.49 27.15
N PRO A 43 -26.69 2.81 27.44
CA PRO A 43 -27.79 3.77 27.56
C PRO A 43 -28.21 4.48 26.27
N SER A 44 -27.51 4.35 25.14
CA SER A 44 -27.81 5.14 23.93
C SER A 44 -28.54 4.35 22.83
N SER A 45 -29.87 4.44 22.82
CA SER A 45 -30.77 3.96 21.76
C SER A 45 -30.68 4.70 20.41
N ARG A 46 -29.65 5.53 20.19
CA ARG A 46 -29.54 6.33 18.95
C ARG A 46 -29.03 5.54 17.75
N VAL A 47 -28.36 4.40 17.95
CA VAL A 47 -27.82 3.59 16.85
C VAL A 47 -28.89 2.69 16.20
N THR A 48 -30.03 2.47 16.85
CA THR A 48 -31.08 1.56 16.37
C THR A 48 -32.08 2.18 15.39
N ARG A 49 -32.01 3.49 15.11
CA ARG A 49 -32.99 4.15 14.21
C ARG A 49 -32.56 4.32 12.76
N THR A 50 -31.28 4.16 12.43
CA THR A 50 -30.83 4.18 11.03
C THR A 50 -30.97 2.79 10.42
N ARG A 51 -32.23 2.44 10.15
CA ARG A 51 -32.59 1.51 9.08
C ARG A 51 -31.90 2.01 7.80
N GLN A 52 -30.87 1.29 7.35
CA GLN A 52 -30.34 1.18 5.98
C GLN A 52 -28.81 1.19 5.95
N LEU A 53 -28.25 0.00 5.70
CA LEU A 53 -27.16 -0.38 4.78
C LEU A 53 -25.92 0.51 4.49
N GLN A 54 -25.75 1.72 5.02
CA GLN A 54 -24.72 2.66 4.54
C GLN A 54 -23.86 3.30 5.64
N GLN A 55 -23.85 2.76 6.85
CA GLN A 55 -22.76 3.10 7.77
C GLN A 55 -21.62 2.10 7.59
N PRO A 56 -20.39 2.56 7.32
CA PRO A 56 -19.26 1.67 7.14
C PRO A 56 -19.06 0.87 8.43
N ARG A 57 -18.89 -0.45 8.27
CA ARG A 57 -18.75 -1.42 9.38
C ARG A 57 -17.78 -0.90 10.46
N SER A 58 -16.70 -0.23 10.06
CA SER A 58 -15.72 0.38 10.95
C SER A 58 -16.28 1.39 11.96
N ILE A 59 -17.26 2.22 11.59
CA ILE A 59 -17.80 3.27 12.46
C ILE A 59 -18.65 2.66 13.56
N THR A 60 -19.54 1.74 13.21
CA THR A 60 -20.34 0.98 14.19
C THR A 60 -19.40 0.30 15.19
N TRP A 61 -18.43 -0.48 14.70
CA TRP A 61 -17.46 -1.18 15.54
C TRP A 61 -16.59 -0.27 16.42
N SER A 62 -16.23 0.93 15.96
CA SER A 62 -15.47 1.91 16.73
C SER A 62 -16.27 2.54 17.88
N PHE A 63 -17.57 2.76 17.66
CA PHE A 63 -18.49 3.22 18.69
C PHE A 63 -18.65 2.16 19.80
N TRP A 64 -18.79 0.88 19.43
CA TRP A 64 -18.85 -0.26 20.36
C TRP A 64 -17.59 -0.42 21.21
N ALA A 65 -16.42 -0.28 20.60
CA ALA A 65 -15.14 -0.40 21.30
C ALA A 65 -14.96 0.64 22.42
N ARG A 66 -15.62 1.80 22.30
CA ARG A 66 -15.45 2.94 23.21
C ARG A 66 -16.39 2.88 24.42
N ASN A 67 -17.56 2.25 24.29
CA ASN A 67 -18.64 2.38 25.27
C ASN A 67 -18.86 1.17 26.18
N SER A 68 -18.33 -0.01 25.85
CA SER A 68 -18.62 -1.21 26.63
C SER A 68 -17.37 -1.84 27.27
N ARG A 69 -17.39 -1.96 28.60
CA ARG A 69 -16.30 -2.51 29.43
C ARG A 69 -15.92 -3.95 29.06
N LEU A 70 -16.86 -4.68 28.48
CA LEU A 70 -16.68 -6.00 27.89
C LEU A 70 -15.62 -6.05 26.78
N TRP A 71 -15.51 -4.98 26.00
CA TRP A 71 -14.76 -4.98 24.75
C TRP A 71 -13.30 -4.62 24.89
N HIS A 72 -12.91 -4.06 26.03
CA HIS A 72 -11.51 -3.85 26.37
C HIS A 72 -10.75 -5.19 26.47
N SER A 73 -11.48 -6.29 26.71
CA SER A 73 -10.96 -7.66 26.76
C SER A 73 -10.83 -8.34 25.38
N VAL A 74 -11.43 -7.80 24.32
CA VAL A 74 -11.48 -8.47 23.01
C VAL A 74 -10.35 -7.93 22.12
N PRO A 75 -9.37 -8.77 21.73
CA PRO A 75 -8.24 -8.35 20.89
C PRO A 75 -8.70 -7.67 19.59
N VAL A 76 -7.89 -6.74 19.08
CA VAL A 76 -8.19 -6.06 17.80
C VAL A 76 -8.27 -7.07 16.64
N ASN A 77 -7.46 -8.13 16.70
CA ASN A 77 -7.42 -9.18 15.67
C ASN A 77 -8.73 -9.98 15.60
N THR A 78 -9.36 -10.28 16.73
CA THR A 78 -10.64 -11.01 16.75
C THR A 78 -11.78 -10.13 16.27
N ARG A 79 -11.78 -8.83 16.62
CA ARG A 79 -12.73 -7.84 16.05
C ARG A 79 -12.62 -7.77 14.53
N ARG A 80 -11.39 -7.68 13.99
CA ARG A 80 -11.15 -7.69 12.54
C ARG A 80 -11.62 -9.00 11.90
N ALA A 81 -11.37 -10.14 12.54
CA ALA A 81 -11.83 -11.43 12.04
C ALA A 81 -13.37 -11.54 11.98
N ILE A 82 -14.08 -10.98 12.97
CA ILE A 82 -15.55 -10.92 12.98
C ILE A 82 -16.08 -10.00 11.86
N MET A 83 -15.44 -8.84 11.65
CA MET A 83 -15.79 -7.93 10.54
C MET A 83 -15.59 -8.57 9.16
N MET A 84 -14.64 -9.50 9.05
CA MET A 84 -14.33 -10.27 7.83
C MET A 84 -15.14 -11.58 7.75
N GLU A 85 -16.22 -11.72 8.53
CA GLU A 85 -17.14 -12.86 8.47
C GLU A 85 -16.47 -14.23 8.75
N ASN A 86 -15.37 -14.23 9.53
CA ASN A 86 -14.71 -15.46 9.92
C ASN A 86 -15.58 -16.24 10.90
N ARG A 87 -16.11 -17.37 10.42
CA ARG A 87 -17.01 -18.27 11.15
C ARG A 87 -16.50 -18.68 12.53
N ALA A 88 -15.22 -19.04 12.66
CA ALA A 88 -14.68 -19.49 13.94
C ALA A 88 -14.64 -18.34 14.96
N ALA A 89 -14.23 -17.15 14.52
CA ALA A 89 -14.17 -15.96 15.37
C ALA A 89 -15.56 -15.49 15.83
N VAL A 90 -16.54 -15.51 14.92
CA VAL A 90 -17.95 -15.16 15.22
C VAL A 90 -18.54 -16.10 16.27
N LEU A 91 -18.38 -17.41 16.08
CA LEU A 91 -18.92 -18.41 17.00
C LEU A 91 -18.27 -18.33 18.39
N GLN A 92 -16.95 -18.21 18.44
CA GLN A 92 -16.21 -18.08 19.70
C GLN A 92 -16.61 -16.81 20.45
N PHE A 93 -16.77 -15.70 19.73
CA PHE A 93 -17.21 -14.44 20.31
C PHE A 93 -18.64 -14.51 20.87
N LEU A 94 -19.57 -15.09 20.12
CA LEU A 94 -20.97 -15.23 20.58
C LEU A 94 -21.09 -16.17 21.79
N LEU A 95 -20.26 -17.22 21.87
CA LEU A 95 -20.17 -18.08 23.05
C LEU A 95 -19.65 -17.32 24.27
N GLN A 96 -18.58 -16.55 24.11
CA GLN A 96 -18.04 -15.70 25.18
C GLN A 96 -19.06 -14.66 25.65
N LEU A 97 -19.81 -14.07 24.71
CA LEU A 97 -20.90 -13.15 25.01
C LEU A 97 -22.01 -13.84 25.80
N LYS A 98 -22.44 -15.04 25.37
CA LYS A 98 -23.45 -15.83 26.07
C LYS A 98 -23.01 -16.18 27.50
N ASP A 99 -21.77 -16.62 27.69
CA ASP A 99 -21.22 -16.94 29.00
C ASP A 99 -21.12 -15.72 29.91
N PHE A 100 -20.75 -14.57 29.35
CA PHE A 100 -20.71 -13.32 30.09
C PHE A 100 -22.09 -12.87 30.55
N LEU A 101 -23.10 -12.95 29.67
CA LEU A 101 -24.48 -12.64 30.02
C LEU A 101 -25.04 -13.62 31.05
N GLY A 102 -24.69 -14.91 30.94
CA GLY A 102 -25.01 -15.92 31.94
C GLY A 102 -24.43 -15.57 33.33
N LYS A 103 -23.21 -15.04 33.39
CA LYS A 103 -22.58 -14.58 34.65
C LYS A 103 -23.20 -13.29 35.20
N LEU A 104 -23.65 -12.38 34.33
CA LEU A 104 -24.35 -11.15 34.73
C LEU A 104 -25.73 -11.42 35.33
N SER A 105 -26.51 -12.34 34.73
CA SER A 105 -27.84 -12.69 35.26
C SER A 105 -27.77 -13.31 36.66
N LYS A 106 -26.66 -13.98 36.99
CA LYS A 106 -26.38 -14.54 38.33
C LYS A 106 -25.91 -13.48 39.35
N ARG A 107 -25.68 -12.24 38.92
CA ARG A 107 -25.17 -11.13 39.74
C ARG A 107 -26.29 -10.17 40.14
N ARG A 108 -27.47 -10.70 40.49
CA ARG A 108 -28.48 -9.96 41.26
C ARG A 108 -28.02 -9.96 42.72
N PRO A 109 -27.88 -8.80 43.38
CA PRO A 109 -27.20 -8.73 44.67
C PRO A 109 -28.17 -9.12 45.79
N GLU A 110 -28.17 -10.39 46.17
CA GLU A 110 -28.50 -10.74 47.55
C GLU A 110 -27.22 -10.65 48.39
N SER A 111 -27.34 -9.88 49.47
CA SER A 111 -26.32 -9.50 50.44
C SER A 111 -25.23 -10.56 50.70
N ALA A 112 -24.05 -10.37 50.12
CA ALA A 112 -22.86 -11.10 50.54
C ALA A 112 -22.21 -10.35 51.71
N LYS A 113 -22.62 -10.72 52.93
CA LYS A 113 -21.90 -10.42 54.16
C LYS A 113 -20.44 -10.85 54.00
N ALA A 114 -19.52 -9.96 54.36
CA ALA A 114 -18.10 -10.25 54.44
C ALA A 114 -17.88 -11.47 55.35
N LYS A 115 -17.36 -12.57 54.79
CA LYS A 115 -16.79 -13.65 55.58
C LYS A 115 -15.44 -13.18 56.12
N VAL A 116 -15.47 -12.72 57.37
CA VAL A 116 -14.28 -12.66 58.22
C VAL A 116 -13.85 -14.11 58.46
N ILE A 117 -12.64 -14.44 58.04
CA ILE A 117 -11.98 -15.71 58.35
C ILE A 117 -11.46 -15.57 59.79
N PRO A 118 -11.92 -16.37 60.77
CA PRO A 118 -11.27 -16.41 62.08
C PRO A 118 -10.02 -17.29 61.94
N SER A 119 -8.85 -16.67 62.07
CA SER A 119 -7.58 -17.37 62.24
C SER A 119 -7.46 -17.84 63.69
N GLU A 120 -8.11 -18.96 64.02
CA GLU A 120 -7.83 -19.72 65.24
C GLU A 120 -6.70 -20.72 64.97
N GLN A 121 -5.47 -20.37 65.34
CA GLN A 121 -4.45 -21.36 65.70
C GLN A 121 -3.69 -20.87 66.92
N SER A 122 -4.27 -21.15 68.09
CA SER A 122 -3.58 -21.15 69.38
C SER A 122 -2.79 -22.45 69.49
N THR A 123 -1.48 -22.41 69.29
CA THR A 123 -0.58 -23.50 69.64
C THR A 123 -0.34 -23.49 71.16
N LYS A 124 -1.22 -24.16 71.92
CA LYS A 124 -0.88 -24.59 73.28
C LYS A 124 0.02 -25.81 73.19
N ALA A 125 1.32 -25.61 73.37
CA ALA A 125 2.25 -26.71 73.61
C ALA A 125 1.89 -27.38 74.94
N ALA A 126 1.41 -28.63 74.87
CA ALA A 126 1.19 -29.46 76.03
C ALA A 126 2.55 -29.93 76.58
N LEU A 127 2.95 -29.40 77.73
CA LEU A 127 4.12 -29.84 78.49
C LEU A 127 3.82 -31.22 79.12
N ALA A 128 4.26 -32.28 78.47
CA ALA A 128 4.22 -33.63 79.02
C ALA A 128 5.24 -33.76 80.17
N LYS A 129 4.76 -33.72 81.42
CA LYS A 129 5.56 -34.09 82.60
C LYS A 129 5.54 -35.62 82.75
N SER A 130 6.57 -36.31 82.27
CA SER A 130 6.84 -37.69 82.68
C SER A 130 7.58 -37.69 84.01
N SER A 131 6.87 -38.02 85.09
CA SER A 131 7.46 -38.27 86.40
C SER A 131 8.06 -39.69 86.42
N ARG A 132 9.37 -39.80 86.22
CA ARG A 132 10.17 -40.97 86.62
C ARG A 132 11.41 -40.47 87.36
N PRO A 133 11.88 -41.18 88.41
CA PRO A 133 13.06 -40.75 89.15
C PRO A 133 14.33 -40.95 88.28
N PRO A 134 15.27 -39.99 88.28
CA PRO A 134 16.48 -40.04 87.46
C PRO A 134 17.40 -41.19 87.89
N ARG A 135 17.81 -42.00 86.92
CA ARG A 135 18.64 -43.21 87.12
C ARG A 135 20.14 -42.92 87.03
N ASP A 136 20.53 -41.75 86.53
CA ASP A 136 21.93 -41.41 86.25
C ASP A 136 22.49 -40.30 87.17
N VAL A 137 23.79 -40.35 87.45
CA VAL A 137 24.51 -39.39 88.31
C VAL A 137 24.60 -38.01 87.64
N GLU A 138 24.77 -37.97 86.33
CA GLU A 138 24.78 -36.73 85.55
C GLU A 138 23.39 -36.11 85.43
N GLU A 139 22.34 -36.91 85.28
CA GLU A 139 20.95 -36.43 85.35
C GLU A 139 20.62 -35.86 86.73
N ARG A 140 21.11 -36.47 87.81
CA ARG A 140 20.93 -35.93 89.16
C ARG A 140 21.67 -34.61 89.35
N PHE A 141 22.91 -34.51 88.86
CA PHE A 141 23.67 -33.26 88.89
C PHE A 141 22.97 -32.16 88.09
N LEU A 142 22.45 -32.47 86.89
CA LEU A 142 21.68 -31.53 86.07
C LEU A 142 20.37 -31.14 86.74
N VAL A 143 19.63 -32.07 87.35
CA VAL A 143 18.38 -31.77 88.07
C VAL A 143 18.64 -30.96 89.34
N GLU A 144 19.74 -31.22 90.06
CA GLU A 144 20.12 -30.44 91.24
C GLU A 144 20.66 -29.06 90.90
N THR A 145 21.52 -28.94 89.90
CA THR A 145 22.05 -27.64 89.43
C THR A 145 20.94 -26.80 88.83
N THR A 146 20.05 -27.39 88.02
CA THR A 146 18.86 -26.67 87.56
C THR A 146 18.00 -26.23 88.74
N LYS A 147 17.67 -27.09 89.71
CA LYS A 147 16.90 -26.64 90.90
C LYS A 147 17.61 -25.57 91.75
N LYS A 148 18.95 -25.62 91.85
CA LYS A 148 19.77 -24.66 92.62
C LYS A 148 19.92 -23.31 91.93
N PHE A 149 20.03 -23.30 90.60
CA PHE A 149 20.27 -22.11 89.80
C PHE A 149 19.07 -21.66 88.97
N HIS A 150 17.90 -22.29 89.10
CA HIS A 150 16.67 -21.72 88.55
C HIS A 150 16.38 -20.40 89.28
N PRO A 151 16.44 -19.25 88.60
CA PRO A 151 16.00 -18.00 89.20
C PRO A 151 14.54 -18.17 89.62
N LYS A 152 14.30 -18.18 90.94
CA LYS A 152 12.97 -18.46 91.51
C LYS A 152 11.92 -17.42 91.14
N GLU A 153 12.32 -16.25 90.68
CA GLU A 153 11.43 -15.24 90.07
C GLU A 153 12.16 -14.50 88.96
N ILE A 154 12.09 -14.98 87.71
CA ILE A 154 12.18 -14.04 86.58
C ILE A 154 10.83 -13.32 86.55
N ARG A 155 10.77 -12.15 87.17
CA ARG A 155 9.59 -11.29 87.07
C ARG A 155 9.52 -10.73 85.65
N PHE A 156 8.95 -11.52 84.74
CA PHE A 156 8.42 -10.98 83.50
C PHE A 156 7.28 -10.05 83.91
N ASN A 157 7.56 -8.75 83.96
CA ASN A 157 6.50 -7.76 84.04
C ASN A 157 5.79 -7.83 82.70
N LYS A 158 4.74 -8.66 82.66
CA LYS A 158 4.00 -9.03 81.45
C LYS A 158 3.64 -7.80 80.62
N ASP A 159 3.34 -6.68 81.27
CA ASP A 159 2.98 -5.42 80.64
C ASP A 159 4.18 -4.72 79.98
N ILE A 160 5.36 -4.77 80.61
CA ILE A 160 6.60 -4.16 80.08
C ILE A 160 7.15 -4.98 78.91
N ASP A 161 7.22 -6.31 79.07
CA ASP A 161 7.69 -7.17 77.98
C ASP A 161 6.73 -7.14 76.79
N MET A 162 5.41 -7.16 77.03
CA MET A 162 4.42 -7.01 75.97
C MET A 162 4.51 -5.64 75.30
N ALA A 163 4.76 -4.55 76.04
CA ALA A 163 4.99 -3.23 75.44
C ALA A 163 6.25 -3.18 74.56
N VAL A 164 7.34 -3.85 74.98
CA VAL A 164 8.57 -3.96 74.17
C VAL A 164 8.31 -4.79 72.90
N TYR A 165 7.59 -5.91 73.00
CA TYR A 165 7.21 -6.71 71.83
C TYR A 165 6.25 -5.96 70.89
N LEU A 166 5.26 -5.23 71.43
CA LEU A 166 4.34 -4.41 70.64
C LEU A 166 5.07 -3.26 69.93
N ARG A 167 6.05 -2.62 70.57
CA ARG A 167 6.89 -1.61 69.93
C ARG A 167 7.69 -2.20 68.76
N LYS A 168 8.34 -3.35 68.96
CA LYS A 168 9.07 -4.04 67.89
C LYS A 168 8.14 -4.43 66.75
N PHE A 169 6.95 -4.93 67.06
CA PHE A 169 5.94 -5.28 66.08
C PHE A 169 5.48 -4.07 65.26
N GLN A 170 5.16 -2.95 65.91
CA GLN A 170 4.80 -1.69 65.23
C GLN A 170 5.93 -1.19 64.33
N GLN A 171 7.18 -1.26 64.80
CA GLN A 171 8.35 -0.87 64.01
C GLN A 171 8.53 -1.77 62.78
N THR A 172 8.35 -3.09 62.92
CA THR A 172 8.38 -4.00 61.77
C THR A 172 7.23 -3.80 60.80
N GLN A 173 6.02 -3.45 61.28
CA GLN A 173 4.90 -3.12 60.42
C GLN A 173 5.16 -1.84 59.62
N TRP A 174 5.67 -0.79 60.29
CA TRP A 174 6.04 0.46 59.64
C TRP A 174 7.12 0.27 58.56
N GLN A 175 8.13 -0.55 58.84
CA GLN A 175 9.17 -0.89 57.87
C GLN A 175 8.59 -1.64 56.66
N ALA A 176 7.75 -2.65 56.91
CA ALA A 176 7.10 -3.41 55.83
C ALA A 176 6.16 -2.54 54.98
N GLU A 177 5.44 -1.60 55.60
CA GLU A 177 4.60 -0.63 54.88
C GLU A 177 5.44 0.30 54.00
N ASN A 178 6.53 0.87 54.53
CA ASN A 178 7.42 1.73 53.75
C ASN A 178 8.11 0.98 52.60
N GLU A 179 8.56 -0.25 52.81
CA GLU A 179 9.14 -1.07 51.75
C GLU A 179 8.13 -1.35 50.64
N ARG A 180 6.88 -1.64 51.02
CA ARG A 180 5.79 -1.86 50.07
C ARG A 180 5.43 -0.59 49.28
N ASP A 181 5.40 0.55 49.95
CA ASP A 181 5.12 1.84 49.31
C ASP A 181 6.25 2.24 48.36
N ASN A 182 7.51 2.07 48.76
CA ASN A 182 8.67 2.29 47.89
C ASN A 182 8.63 1.37 46.65
N PHE A 183 8.30 0.09 46.83
CA PHE A 183 8.17 -0.85 45.72
C PHE A 183 7.03 -0.43 44.76
N ASN A 184 5.89 0.00 45.29
CA ASN A 184 4.77 0.48 44.48
C ASN A 184 5.15 1.76 43.71
N GLN A 185 5.84 2.71 44.35
CA GLN A 185 6.33 3.92 43.71
C GLN A 185 7.31 3.58 42.57
N GLN A 186 8.29 2.71 42.81
CA GLN A 186 9.21 2.25 41.76
C GLN A 186 8.47 1.55 40.60
N ALA A 187 7.48 0.71 40.90
CA ALA A 187 6.68 0.03 39.87
C ALA A 187 5.86 1.02 39.03
N THR A 188 5.30 2.07 39.64
CA THR A 188 4.57 3.12 38.91
C THR A 188 5.50 3.97 38.06
N MET A 189 6.67 4.37 38.60
CA MET A 189 7.69 5.11 37.85
C MET A 189 8.21 4.30 36.66
N GLY A 190 8.47 2.99 36.82
CA GLY A 190 8.89 2.11 35.73
C GLY A 190 7.83 1.97 34.64
N LYS A 191 6.54 1.84 35.00
CA LYS A 191 5.44 1.83 34.03
C LYS A 191 5.34 3.15 33.26
N ASN A 192 5.46 4.27 33.96
CA ASN A 192 5.42 5.59 33.34
C ASN A 192 6.60 5.80 32.39
N ALA A 193 7.82 5.42 32.80
CA ALA A 193 9.01 5.47 31.96
C ALA A 193 8.86 4.61 30.70
N ASN A 194 8.38 3.38 30.84
CA ASN A 194 8.14 2.47 29.70
C ASN A 194 7.05 3.01 28.75
N SER A 195 6.01 3.66 29.29
CA SER A 195 5.00 4.31 28.46
C SER A 195 5.59 5.51 27.71
N ALA A 196 6.41 6.33 28.37
CA ALA A 196 7.04 7.50 27.78
C ALA A 196 8.03 7.12 26.67
N THR A 197 8.84 6.08 26.86
CA THR A 197 9.72 5.55 25.80
C THR A 197 8.92 4.99 24.64
N GLY A 198 7.80 4.31 24.89
CA GLY A 198 6.87 3.86 23.85
C GLY A 198 6.29 5.00 23.02
N TYR A 199 5.86 6.09 23.66
CA TYR A 199 5.37 7.29 22.96
C TYR A 199 6.49 8.00 22.17
N ALA A 200 7.70 8.09 22.73
CA ALA A 200 8.84 8.68 22.05
C ALA A 200 9.22 7.88 20.79
N ALA A 201 9.27 6.54 20.89
CA ALA A 201 9.53 5.66 19.76
C ALA A 201 8.46 5.77 18.67
N ALA A 202 7.18 5.80 19.07
CA ALA A 202 6.08 6.00 18.11
C ALA A 202 6.16 7.35 17.41
N ARG A 203 6.54 8.41 18.14
CA ARG A 203 6.72 9.76 17.57
C ARG A 203 7.91 9.81 16.61
N ALA A 204 9.02 9.19 16.94
CA ALA A 204 10.18 9.08 16.06
C ALA A 204 9.82 8.36 14.75
N HIS A 205 9.16 7.20 14.84
CA HIS A 205 8.70 6.45 13.67
C HIS A 205 7.73 7.27 12.78
N LEU A 206 6.82 8.05 13.39
CA LEU A 206 5.94 8.95 12.62
C LEU A 206 6.72 10.08 11.93
N GLN A 207 7.76 10.61 12.56
CA GLN A 207 8.63 11.63 11.96
C GLN A 207 9.45 11.06 10.80
N GLU A 208 10.02 9.87 10.96
CA GLU A 208 10.73 9.15 9.89
C GLU A 208 9.81 8.89 8.70
N LYS A 209 8.58 8.41 8.94
CA LYS A 209 7.60 8.21 7.87
C LYS A 209 7.26 9.52 7.16
N ALA A 210 7.11 10.62 7.88
CA ALA A 210 6.83 11.93 7.30
C ALA A 210 8.04 12.50 6.53
N GLN A 211 9.27 12.17 6.92
CA GLN A 211 10.47 12.50 6.15
C GLN A 211 10.53 11.67 4.87
N PHE A 212 10.34 10.35 4.97
CA PHE A 212 10.30 9.45 3.82
C PHE A 212 9.28 9.90 2.77
N MET A 213 8.06 10.27 3.17
CA MET A 213 7.05 10.75 2.23
C MET A 213 7.50 12.03 1.50
N ARG A 214 8.16 12.97 2.21
CA ARG A 214 8.69 14.19 1.57
C ARG A 214 9.82 13.87 0.59
N ASP A 215 10.72 12.97 0.96
CA ASP A 215 11.82 12.54 0.08
C ASP A 215 11.30 11.79 -1.14
N TRP A 216 10.26 10.98 -0.96
CA TRP A 216 9.57 10.28 -2.04
C TRP A 216 8.93 11.25 -3.04
N ASP A 217 8.19 12.25 -2.55
CA ASP A 217 7.57 13.27 -3.40
C ASP A 217 8.64 14.08 -4.16
N MET A 218 9.74 14.45 -3.50
CA MET A 218 10.87 15.13 -4.15
C MET A 218 11.52 14.26 -5.22
N ASN A 219 11.63 12.95 -5.00
CA ASN A 219 12.18 12.03 -6.00
C ASN A 219 11.25 11.87 -7.21
N ILE A 220 9.92 11.77 -7.00
CA ILE A 220 8.95 11.75 -8.11
C ILE A 220 9.10 13.03 -8.94
N MET A 221 9.11 14.20 -8.30
CA MET A 221 9.26 15.48 -8.99
C MET A 221 10.56 15.56 -9.79
N LYS A 222 11.68 15.02 -9.27
CA LYS A 222 12.94 14.94 -10.00
C LYS A 222 12.84 14.03 -11.22
N VAL A 223 12.25 12.84 -11.09
CA VAL A 223 12.07 11.90 -12.21
C VAL A 223 11.18 12.53 -13.29
N GLU A 224 10.10 13.19 -12.91
CA GLU A 224 9.24 13.93 -13.84
C GLU A 224 9.98 15.07 -14.55
N ALA A 225 10.84 15.79 -13.84
CA ALA A 225 11.66 16.85 -14.44
C ALA A 225 12.70 16.28 -15.43
N HIS A 226 13.31 15.14 -15.10
CA HIS A 226 14.27 14.46 -15.99
C HIS A 226 13.60 13.92 -17.25
N THR A 227 12.46 13.26 -17.11
CA THR A 227 11.68 12.76 -18.25
C THR A 227 11.26 13.89 -19.18
N LYS A 228 10.67 14.98 -18.65
CA LYS A 228 10.35 16.18 -19.43
C LYS A 228 11.56 16.78 -20.15
N ARG A 229 12.72 16.80 -19.48
CA ARG A 229 13.97 17.30 -20.08
C ARG A 229 14.43 16.41 -21.24
N ASP A 230 14.31 15.09 -21.11
CA ASP A 230 14.71 14.15 -22.15
C ASP A 230 13.71 14.15 -23.32
N ASP A 231 12.42 14.31 -23.06
CA ASP A 231 11.39 14.53 -24.09
C ASP A 231 11.68 15.79 -24.91
N LEU A 232 11.97 16.93 -24.24
CA LEU A 232 12.33 18.18 -24.93
C LEU A 232 13.61 18.04 -25.76
N ARG A 233 14.60 17.29 -25.28
CA ARG A 233 15.82 17.00 -26.06
C ARG A 233 15.49 16.17 -27.30
N LEU A 234 14.62 15.17 -27.16
CA LEU A 234 14.18 14.36 -28.29
C LEU A 234 13.45 15.22 -29.32
N GLU A 235 12.52 16.08 -28.90
CA GLU A 235 11.81 17.01 -29.79
C GLU A 235 12.78 17.91 -30.56
N LEU A 236 13.73 18.54 -29.86
CA LEU A 236 14.76 19.37 -30.51
C LEU A 236 15.60 18.57 -31.52
N THR A 237 15.96 17.32 -31.21
CA THR A 237 16.72 16.48 -32.14
C THR A 237 15.90 16.11 -33.38
N LEU A 238 14.60 15.88 -33.22
CA LEU A 238 13.68 15.57 -34.32
C LEU A 238 13.45 16.82 -35.19
N GLU A 239 13.33 18.00 -34.60
CA GLU A 239 13.23 19.26 -35.34
C GLU A 239 14.49 19.54 -36.14
N ALA A 240 15.68 19.39 -35.53
CA ALA A 240 16.95 19.52 -36.24
C ALA A 240 17.04 18.53 -37.41
N ARG A 241 16.64 17.27 -37.21
CA ARG A 241 16.61 16.27 -38.29
C ARG A 241 15.63 16.64 -39.41
N ARG A 242 14.47 17.21 -39.08
CA ARG A 242 13.50 17.70 -40.07
C ARG A 242 14.07 18.88 -40.87
N GLN A 243 14.80 19.79 -40.22
CA GLN A 243 15.47 20.90 -40.90
C GLN A 243 16.52 20.39 -41.89
N ILE A 244 17.41 19.50 -41.46
CA ILE A 244 18.43 18.88 -42.33
C ILE A 244 17.78 18.19 -43.53
N TYR A 245 16.67 17.46 -43.32
CA TYR A 245 15.97 16.80 -44.41
C TYR A 245 15.35 17.80 -45.41
N LYS A 246 14.79 18.91 -44.93
CA LYS A 246 14.26 19.98 -45.79
C LYS A 246 15.38 20.62 -46.60
N GLU A 247 16.50 20.93 -45.98
CA GLU A 247 17.68 21.49 -46.65
C GLU A 247 18.24 20.52 -47.70
N SER A 248 18.38 19.24 -47.36
CA SER A 248 18.81 18.20 -48.29
C SER A 248 17.86 18.08 -49.48
N LYS A 249 16.54 18.11 -49.26
CA LYS A 249 15.56 18.08 -50.36
C LYS A 249 15.62 19.32 -51.25
N LEU A 250 15.85 20.47 -50.65
CA LEU A 250 16.00 21.73 -51.38
C LEU A 250 17.26 21.67 -52.24
N ALA A 251 18.37 21.20 -51.68
CA ALA A 251 19.63 21.00 -52.40
C ALA A 251 19.49 19.99 -53.55
N GLU A 252 18.81 18.86 -53.32
CA GLU A 252 18.51 17.86 -54.36
C GLU A 252 17.66 18.47 -55.48
N SER A 253 16.59 19.20 -55.13
CA SER A 253 15.76 19.89 -56.13
C SER A 253 16.52 20.96 -56.92
N GLN A 254 17.45 21.68 -56.30
CA GLN A 254 18.30 22.65 -56.98
C GLN A 254 19.29 21.95 -57.93
N GLN A 255 19.86 20.82 -57.50
CA GLN A 255 20.75 20.02 -58.33
C GLN A 255 20.00 19.42 -59.53
N ASP A 256 18.82 18.85 -59.33
CA ASP A 256 17.96 18.34 -60.40
C ASP A 256 17.57 19.45 -61.37
N GLY A 257 17.27 20.65 -60.87
CA GLY A 257 17.03 21.83 -61.70
C GLY A 257 18.25 22.19 -62.55
N ALA A 258 19.45 22.22 -61.96
CA ALA A 258 20.68 22.51 -62.68
C ALA A 258 21.01 21.44 -63.74
N VAL A 259 20.83 20.16 -63.42
CA VAL A 259 21.00 19.05 -64.37
C VAL A 259 19.98 19.17 -65.50
N GLY A 260 18.71 19.44 -65.18
CA GLY A 260 17.65 19.63 -66.16
C GLY A 260 17.93 20.79 -67.12
N VAL A 261 18.47 21.91 -66.64
CA VAL A 261 18.92 23.02 -67.50
C VAL A 261 20.05 22.58 -68.44
N VAL A 262 21.07 21.88 -67.92
CA VAL A 262 22.18 21.38 -68.75
C VAL A 262 21.71 20.36 -69.79
N GLU A 263 20.79 19.47 -69.42
CA GLU A 263 20.20 18.50 -70.37
C GLU A 263 19.32 19.19 -71.41
N PHE A 264 18.57 20.22 -71.02
CA PHE A 264 17.80 21.06 -71.93
C PHE A 264 18.71 21.78 -72.93
N GLU A 265 19.79 22.42 -72.47
CA GLU A 265 20.79 23.05 -73.35
C GLU A 265 21.40 22.05 -74.34
N LYS A 266 21.80 20.87 -73.86
CA LYS A 266 22.31 19.80 -74.74
C LYS A 266 21.29 19.39 -75.80
N ASN A 267 20.01 19.31 -75.44
CA ASN A 267 18.95 18.96 -76.38
C ASN A 267 18.64 20.11 -77.36
N MET A 268 18.67 21.36 -76.92
CA MET A 268 18.51 22.54 -77.79
C MET A 268 19.66 22.67 -78.80
N ASN A 269 20.90 22.43 -78.36
CA ASN A 269 22.08 22.36 -79.24
C ASN A 269 21.93 21.25 -80.27
N ARG A 270 21.48 20.05 -79.86
CA ARG A 270 21.23 18.91 -80.77
C ARG A 270 20.14 19.19 -81.82
N LEU A 271 19.13 19.99 -81.46
CA LEU A 271 18.05 20.38 -82.36
C LEU A 271 18.42 21.56 -83.27
N GLY A 272 19.62 22.12 -83.13
CA GLY A 272 20.08 23.27 -83.94
C GLY A 272 19.34 24.58 -83.63
N LEU A 273 18.64 24.64 -82.48
CA LEU A 273 17.88 25.82 -82.04
C LEU A 273 18.71 26.78 -81.18
N ALA A 274 19.93 26.37 -80.80
CA ALA A 274 20.87 27.24 -80.12
C ALA A 274 21.52 28.17 -81.13
N SER A 275 21.18 29.46 -81.05
CA SER A 275 21.82 30.51 -81.84
C SER A 275 23.30 30.60 -81.47
N ASP A 276 24.18 30.54 -82.47
CA ASP A 276 25.66 30.66 -82.41
C ASP A 276 26.18 32.03 -81.87
N ARG A 277 25.37 32.77 -81.12
CA ARG A 277 25.81 33.97 -80.43
C ARG A 277 26.44 33.56 -79.10
N ALA A 278 27.66 34.02 -78.88
CA ALA A 278 28.45 33.87 -77.66
C ALA A 278 27.75 34.52 -76.45
N GLU A 279 26.67 33.91 -75.97
CA GLU A 279 25.93 34.34 -74.79
C GLU A 279 26.07 33.30 -73.69
N GLN A 280 26.22 33.81 -72.47
CA GLN A 280 26.59 33.09 -71.25
C GLN A 280 25.76 31.81 -71.05
N PRO A 281 26.36 30.72 -70.52
CA PRO A 281 25.64 29.49 -70.19
C PRO A 281 24.49 29.81 -69.24
N LEU A 282 23.30 29.25 -69.50
CA LEU A 282 22.12 29.44 -68.66
C LEU A 282 22.39 28.74 -67.33
N ARG A 283 22.81 29.50 -66.33
CA ARG A 283 22.96 28.97 -64.97
C ARG A 283 21.56 28.90 -64.35
N ALA A 284 21.23 27.78 -63.72
CA ALA A 284 20.06 27.73 -62.84
C ALA A 284 20.30 28.72 -61.69
N ILE A 285 19.62 29.86 -61.72
CA ILE A 285 19.66 30.87 -60.66
C ILE A 285 18.65 30.44 -59.58
N PRO A 286 19.05 30.34 -58.30
CA PRO A 286 18.13 30.03 -57.23
C PRO A 286 17.02 31.10 -57.15
N ALA A 287 15.78 30.69 -56.92
CA ALA A 287 14.60 31.56 -56.92
C ALA A 287 14.63 32.71 -55.88
N SER A 288 15.62 32.71 -54.97
CA SER A 288 15.86 33.76 -53.98
C SER A 288 16.66 34.95 -54.51
N ASP A 289 17.30 34.84 -55.68
CA ASP A 289 18.08 35.93 -56.26
C ASP A 289 17.19 36.93 -57.02
N THR A 290 17.38 38.21 -56.75
CA THR A 290 16.67 39.33 -57.39
C THR A 290 16.88 39.38 -58.92
N GLY A 291 17.90 38.70 -59.44
CA GLY A 291 18.17 38.54 -60.87
C GLY A 291 17.36 37.45 -61.57
N ALA A 292 16.65 36.57 -60.84
CA ALA A 292 15.90 35.46 -61.44
C ALA A 292 14.77 35.95 -62.36
N LEU A 293 14.06 37.02 -61.98
CA LEU A 293 12.96 37.59 -62.78
C LEU A 293 13.44 38.17 -64.12
N ALA A 294 14.60 38.83 -64.13
CA ALA A 294 15.19 39.37 -65.35
C ALA A 294 15.63 38.25 -66.32
N HIS A 295 16.11 37.13 -65.78
CA HIS A 295 16.47 35.95 -66.56
C HIS A 295 15.25 35.24 -67.15
N PHE A 296 14.14 35.10 -66.39
CA PHE A 296 12.89 34.55 -66.91
C PHE A 296 12.31 35.39 -68.06
N HIS A 297 12.31 36.71 -67.94
CA HIS A 297 11.87 37.58 -69.03
C HIS A 297 12.75 37.52 -70.28
N SER A 298 14.05 37.25 -70.13
CA SER A 298 14.93 37.03 -71.28
C SER A 298 14.63 35.70 -71.97
N LEU A 299 14.34 34.65 -71.20
CA LEU A 299 13.91 33.35 -71.72
C LEU A 299 12.57 33.42 -72.43
N GLU A 300 11.58 34.14 -71.88
CA GLU A 300 10.27 34.34 -72.52
C GLU A 300 10.42 35.01 -73.90
N LYS A 301 11.19 36.10 -73.99
CA LYS A 301 11.47 36.76 -75.28
C LYS A 301 12.19 35.85 -76.28
N ARG A 302 13.08 34.97 -75.79
CA ARG A 302 13.77 33.99 -76.64
C ARG A 302 12.84 32.90 -77.15
N VAL A 303 11.89 32.45 -76.32
CA VAL A 303 10.88 31.47 -76.72
C VAL A 303 9.90 32.08 -77.74
N GLU A 304 9.53 33.35 -77.58
CA GLU A 304 8.72 34.08 -78.58
C GLU A 304 9.42 34.22 -79.94
N GLY A 305 10.75 34.27 -79.96
CA GLY A 305 11.55 34.33 -81.19
C GLY A 305 11.81 32.98 -81.88
N LEU A 306 11.42 31.85 -81.27
CA LEU A 306 11.57 30.52 -81.85
C LEU A 306 10.25 30.13 -82.55
N ASP A 307 10.22 30.24 -83.88
CA ASP A 307 9.11 29.77 -84.72
C ASP A 307 8.96 28.24 -84.66
N PHE A 308 8.33 27.74 -83.61
CA PHE A 308 7.94 26.34 -83.50
C PHE A 308 6.81 26.04 -84.49
N ARG A 309 7.16 25.54 -85.69
CA ARG A 309 6.17 25.01 -86.65
C ARG A 309 5.44 23.81 -86.04
N PRO A 310 4.16 23.92 -85.63
CA PRO A 310 3.46 22.87 -84.88
C PRO A 310 3.26 21.59 -85.70
N SER A 311 3.29 21.69 -87.03
CA SER A 311 3.11 20.57 -87.95
C SER A 311 4.25 19.53 -87.90
N SER A 312 5.47 19.95 -87.54
CA SER A 312 6.64 19.06 -87.43
C SER A 312 6.59 18.24 -86.13
N ASN A 313 6.29 18.91 -85.00
CA ASN A 313 6.20 18.27 -83.69
C ASN A 313 5.08 17.24 -83.61
N VAL A 314 3.92 17.50 -84.22
CA VAL A 314 2.83 16.52 -84.26
C VAL A 314 3.20 15.28 -85.08
N LYS A 315 3.94 15.45 -86.19
CA LYS A 315 4.45 14.31 -86.99
C LYS A 315 5.49 13.51 -86.20
N MET A 316 6.45 14.18 -85.57
CA MET A 316 7.46 13.55 -84.72
C MET A 316 6.85 12.78 -83.55
N MET A 317 5.85 13.35 -82.86
CA MET A 317 5.16 12.67 -81.76
C MET A 317 4.34 11.45 -82.22
N LYS A 318 3.76 11.49 -83.43
CA LYS A 318 3.10 10.31 -84.03
C LYS A 318 4.11 9.20 -84.33
N GLU A 319 5.30 9.53 -84.82
CA GLU A 319 6.36 8.56 -85.07
C GLU A 319 6.91 7.95 -83.77
N LEU A 320 7.15 8.76 -82.74
CA LEU A 320 7.59 8.27 -81.43
C LEU A 320 6.56 7.34 -80.80
N ARG A 321 5.26 7.67 -80.89
CA ARG A 321 4.18 6.78 -80.41
C ARG A 321 4.15 5.46 -81.20
N LYS A 322 4.33 5.49 -82.52
CA LYS A 322 4.44 4.27 -83.35
C LYS A 322 5.64 3.42 -82.93
N ARG A 323 6.83 4.03 -82.73
CA ARG A 323 8.05 3.33 -82.28
C ARG A 323 7.87 2.71 -80.90
N ARG A 324 7.26 3.44 -79.94
CA ARG A 324 7.00 2.92 -78.59
C ARG A 324 6.01 1.76 -78.59
N LYS A 325 4.95 1.82 -79.42
CA LYS A 325 4.01 0.70 -79.59
C LYS A 325 4.71 -0.55 -80.16
N ALA A 326 5.60 -0.37 -81.14
CA ALA A 326 6.39 -1.47 -81.70
C ALA A 326 7.37 -2.08 -80.68
N GLN A 327 8.04 -1.25 -79.88
CA GLN A 327 8.94 -1.72 -78.81
C GLN A 327 8.19 -2.53 -77.74
N LEU A 328 7.04 -2.04 -77.25
CA LEU A 328 6.23 -2.76 -76.28
C LEU A 328 5.70 -4.10 -76.83
N ALA A 329 5.34 -4.14 -78.11
CA ALA A 329 4.95 -5.38 -78.77
C ALA A 329 6.12 -6.38 -78.84
N ALA A 330 7.31 -5.93 -79.21
CA ALA A 330 8.52 -6.75 -79.25
C ALA A 330 8.92 -7.27 -77.86
N GLU A 331 8.78 -6.45 -76.82
CA GLU A 331 9.06 -6.83 -75.44
C GLU A 331 8.07 -7.89 -74.93
N LYS A 332 6.77 -7.71 -75.21
CA LYS A 332 5.74 -8.70 -74.89
C LYS A 332 6.00 -10.04 -75.58
N ASP A 333 6.37 -10.02 -76.86
CA ASP A 333 6.70 -11.24 -77.61
C ASP A 333 7.95 -11.95 -77.04
N ARG A 334 9.00 -11.21 -76.71
CA ARG A 334 10.18 -11.77 -76.01
C ARG A 334 9.81 -12.41 -74.67
N ARG A 335 8.93 -11.77 -73.88
CA ARG A 335 8.45 -12.32 -72.60
C ARG A 335 7.65 -13.61 -72.79
N MET A 336 6.76 -13.66 -73.79
CA MET A 336 6.00 -14.85 -74.13
C MET A 336 6.91 -16.02 -74.54
N ARG A 337 7.93 -15.76 -75.38
CA ARG A 337 8.91 -16.78 -75.77
C ARG A 337 9.72 -17.31 -74.58
N ARG A 338 10.13 -16.43 -73.66
CA ARG A 338 10.81 -16.85 -72.41
C ARG A 338 9.92 -17.70 -71.52
N GLN A 339 8.66 -17.31 -71.34
CA GLN A 339 7.70 -18.10 -70.55
C GLN A 339 7.42 -19.46 -71.19
N LYS A 340 7.29 -19.52 -72.52
CA LYS A 340 7.14 -20.78 -73.25
C LYS A 340 8.36 -21.67 -73.09
N ALA A 341 9.57 -21.15 -73.27
CA ALA A 341 10.80 -21.91 -73.08
C ALA A 341 10.94 -22.47 -71.65
N LEU A 342 10.58 -21.68 -70.62
CA LEU A 342 10.57 -22.16 -69.23
C LEU A 342 9.50 -23.24 -68.98
N ALA A 343 8.32 -23.12 -69.60
CA ALA A 343 7.27 -24.13 -69.51
C ALA A 343 7.68 -25.44 -70.20
N ASP A 344 8.33 -25.35 -71.36
CA ASP A 344 8.81 -26.51 -72.10
C ASP A 344 9.98 -27.20 -71.35
N GLN A 345 10.90 -26.43 -70.74
CA GLN A 345 11.96 -26.99 -69.88
C GLN A 345 11.40 -27.74 -68.66
N LYS A 346 10.32 -27.23 -68.04
CA LYS A 346 9.66 -27.93 -66.92
C LYS A 346 8.99 -29.24 -67.33
N LYS A 347 8.53 -29.36 -68.58
CA LYS A 347 7.89 -30.59 -69.08
C LYS A 347 8.86 -31.70 -69.49
N VAL A 348 10.15 -31.39 -69.63
CA VAL A 348 11.20 -32.35 -70.02
C VAL A 348 11.98 -32.85 -68.79
N GLY A 349 11.78 -32.23 -67.63
CA GLY A 349 12.46 -32.57 -66.37
C GLY A 349 11.67 -33.45 -65.40
N ASP A 350 10.42 -33.81 -65.73
CA ASP A 350 9.63 -34.89 -65.12
C ASP A 350 9.57 -36.05 -66.13
#